data_AF-A0A4P5S9C4-F1
#
_entry.id   AF-A0A4P5S9C4-F1
#
_cell.length_a   1.000
_cell.length_b   1.000
_cell.length_c   1.000
_cell.angle_alpha   90.00
_cell.angle_beta   90.00
_cell.angle_gamma   90.00
#
_symmetry.space_group_name_H-M   'P 1'
#
loop_
_entity.id
_entity.type
_entity.pdbx_description
1 polymer ?
#
loop_
_entity_poly.entity_id
_entity_poly.type
_entity_poly.pdbx_seq_one_letter_code
_entity_poly.pdbx_strand_id
1 'polypeptide(L)'
;MLFAAPDVGYLARTYYDSAMRTQILALALTSATLAAGVVLAPAAAAAGTTTITFNVTGCDGCTIWPVQWVDTSEDPWQGDKVIVVNGAATVTVPTAKTKGMSFNFSAPWAVEQNALQNIVMQYKGLAVGSTPTRAQALDSKKASGCWAGVTTAAVTLGVQVNRVRMTAFPASAGKGPYPVVYAAPTAAALKIFEPTYKGGIGNQQGGLPCVAS
;
A
#
# COMPACT_ATOMS: atom_id res chain seq x y z
N MET A 1 0.16 36.94 -46.77
CA MET A 1 -0.58 38.05 -46.14
C MET A 1 -0.19 38.06 -44.68
N LEU A 2 0.71 38.98 -44.33
CA LEU A 2 1.06 39.35 -42.95
C LEU A 2 -0.11 40.16 -42.37
N PHE A 3 -0.52 39.86 -41.13
CA PHE A 3 -1.01 40.89 -40.21
C PHE A 3 -0.58 40.54 -38.80
N ALA A 4 0.33 41.37 -38.28
CA ALA A 4 0.69 41.49 -36.88
C ALA A 4 -0.30 42.43 -36.18
N ALA A 5 -0.54 42.22 -34.89
CA ALA A 5 -1.15 43.17 -33.97
C ALA A 5 -0.72 42.83 -32.51
N PRO A 6 -0.71 43.81 -31.59
CA PRO A 6 0.47 44.08 -30.77
C PRO A 6 0.35 43.77 -29.27
N ASP A 7 1.52 43.80 -28.62
CA ASP A 7 1.76 43.95 -27.19
C ASP A 7 0.93 45.05 -26.52
N VAL A 8 0.38 44.73 -25.34
CA VAL A 8 -0.13 45.73 -24.40
C VAL A 8 0.26 45.35 -22.96
N GLY A 9 1.08 46.21 -22.34
CA GLY A 9 0.74 46.70 -21.00
C GLY A 9 1.41 46.04 -19.80
N TYR A 10 2.69 46.35 -19.60
CA TYR A 10 3.28 46.51 -18.27
C TYR A 10 2.56 47.63 -17.50
N LEU A 11 2.02 47.34 -16.31
CA LEU A 11 1.87 48.35 -15.25
C LEU A 11 2.17 47.74 -13.89
N ALA A 12 3.35 48.12 -13.39
CA ALA A 12 3.72 48.06 -11.99
C ALA A 12 2.91 49.11 -11.19
N ARG A 13 2.49 48.77 -9.98
CA ARG A 13 2.28 49.77 -8.92
C ARG A 13 2.35 49.15 -7.52
N THR A 14 3.37 49.61 -6.78
CA THR A 14 3.37 50.03 -5.37
C THR A 14 2.96 49.00 -4.31
N TYR A 15 3.91 48.44 -3.55
CA TYR A 15 4.45 49.00 -2.30
C TYR A 15 3.35 49.43 -1.32
N TYR A 16 3.16 48.64 -0.26
CA TYR A 16 2.59 49.12 0.99
C TYR A 16 3.69 49.11 2.05
N ASP A 17 4.16 50.33 2.36
CA ASP A 17 4.89 50.71 3.57
C ASP A 17 4.17 50.16 4.82
N SER A 18 4.87 49.46 5.72
CA SER A 18 5.76 50.00 6.76
C SER A 18 5.11 51.03 7.67
N ALA A 19 5.12 50.68 8.96
CA ALA A 19 5.08 51.55 10.13
C ALA A 19 3.76 52.22 10.51
N MET A 20 3.06 51.61 11.47
CA MET A 20 2.41 52.41 12.52
C MET A 20 2.82 51.88 13.89
N ARG A 21 3.78 52.60 14.48
CA ARG A 21 4.04 52.63 15.91
C ARG A 21 2.77 53.11 16.63
N THR A 22 2.46 52.59 17.81
CA THR A 22 2.57 53.33 19.10
C THR A 22 1.79 52.60 20.19
N GLN A 23 2.37 52.69 21.39
CA GLN A 23 2.14 51.97 22.62
C GLN A 23 0.76 52.19 23.25
N ILE A 24 0.25 51.17 23.94
CA ILE A 24 -0.71 51.35 25.04
C ILE A 24 -0.24 50.57 26.27
N LEU A 25 -0.30 51.31 27.38
CA LEU A 25 0.07 51.03 28.76
C LEU A 25 -0.43 49.69 29.31
N ALA A 26 0.38 49.18 30.24
CA ALA A 26 0.11 48.06 31.12
C ALA A 26 -1.11 48.30 32.04
N LEU A 27 -1.99 47.30 32.12
CA LEU A 27 -2.71 46.97 33.35
C LEU A 27 -2.32 45.55 33.76
N ALA A 28 -1.67 45.46 34.92
CA ALA A 28 -1.45 44.21 35.63
C ALA A 28 -2.77 43.76 36.26
N LEU A 29 -3.33 42.66 35.78
CA LEU A 29 -4.24 41.82 36.56
C LEU A 29 -3.52 40.50 36.85
N THR A 30 -3.02 40.36 38.07
CA THR A 30 -2.59 39.08 38.64
C THR A 30 -3.82 38.24 38.96
N SER A 31 -4.31 37.51 37.96
CA SER A 31 -5.30 36.46 38.13
C SER A 31 -4.57 35.18 38.55
N ALA A 32 -4.68 34.79 39.82
CA ALA A 32 -4.25 33.48 40.28
C ALA A 32 -5.20 32.42 39.71
N THR A 33 -4.88 31.90 38.53
CA THR A 33 -5.53 30.72 37.97
C THR A 33 -5.05 29.49 38.74
N LEU A 34 -5.94 28.85 39.50
CA LEU A 34 -5.74 27.46 39.88
C LEU A 34 -5.64 26.65 38.59
N ALA A 35 -4.42 26.29 38.21
CA ALA A 35 -4.18 25.27 37.21
C ALA A 35 -4.63 23.93 37.81
N ALA A 36 -5.91 23.61 37.66
CA ALA A 36 -6.36 22.24 37.74
C ALA A 36 -5.56 21.48 36.66
N GLY A 37 -4.53 20.75 37.11
CA GLY A 37 -3.77 19.86 36.26
C GLY A 37 -4.70 18.78 35.76
N VAL A 38 -5.36 19.05 34.64
CA VAL A 38 -6.00 18.01 33.84
C VAL A 38 -4.85 17.17 33.32
N VAL A 39 -4.58 16.06 34.01
CA VAL A 39 -3.81 14.96 33.45
C VAL A 39 -4.65 14.47 32.27
N LEU A 40 -4.39 15.04 31.09
CA LEU A 40 -4.84 14.46 29.84
C LEU A 40 -4.15 13.11 29.78
N ALA A 41 -4.87 12.06 30.19
CA ALA A 41 -4.51 10.71 29.83
C ALA A 41 -4.18 10.72 28.34
N PRO A 42 -3.07 10.08 27.91
CA PRO A 42 -2.73 10.04 26.49
C PRO A 42 -3.99 9.56 25.77
N ALA A 43 -4.51 10.39 24.88
CA ALA A 43 -5.64 10.01 24.06
C ALA A 43 -5.24 8.70 23.39
N ALA A 44 -5.86 7.59 23.80
CA ALA A 44 -5.71 6.33 23.12
C ALA A 44 -5.99 6.66 21.66
N ALA A 45 -4.97 6.59 20.80
CA ALA A 45 -5.13 6.85 19.39
C ALA A 45 -6.31 6.00 18.95
N ALA A 46 -7.41 6.64 18.55
CA ALA A 46 -8.62 5.93 18.17
C ALA A 46 -8.18 4.83 17.21
N ALA A 47 -8.52 3.58 17.54
CA ALA A 47 -8.14 2.41 16.75
C ALA A 47 -8.79 2.56 15.36
N GLY A 48 -8.07 3.25 14.47
CA GLY A 48 -8.56 3.57 13.16
C GLY A 48 -8.67 2.31 12.32
N THR A 49 -9.57 2.36 11.35
CA THR A 49 -9.60 1.40 10.26
C THR A 49 -9.07 2.04 8.99
N THR A 50 -8.50 1.20 8.13
CA THR A 50 -8.05 1.58 6.79
C THR A 50 -8.85 0.78 5.79
N THR A 51 -9.54 1.46 4.89
CA THR A 51 -10.14 0.88 3.71
C THR A 51 -9.10 0.74 2.62
N ILE A 52 -8.84 -0.49 2.18
CA ILE A 52 -7.90 -0.82 1.11
C ILE A 52 -8.73 -1.21 -0.11
N THR A 53 -8.64 -0.40 -1.17
CA THR A 53 -9.21 -0.72 -2.49
C THR A 53 -8.11 -1.30 -3.38
N PHE A 54 -8.35 -2.48 -3.94
CA PHE A 54 -7.52 -3.07 -4.97
C PHE A 54 -8.11 -2.77 -6.34
N ASN A 55 -7.35 -2.08 -7.20
CA ASN A 55 -7.68 -1.94 -8.62
C ASN A 55 -6.92 -3.03 -9.37
N VAL A 56 -7.63 -4.09 -9.74
CA VAL A 56 -7.05 -5.33 -10.26
C VAL A 56 -7.24 -5.40 -11.77
N THR A 57 -6.12 -5.53 -12.50
CA THR A 57 -6.12 -5.81 -13.92
C THR A 57 -5.70 -7.26 -14.17
N GLY A 58 -6.44 -7.96 -15.03
CA GLY A 58 -6.11 -9.33 -15.45
C GLY A 58 -6.75 -10.45 -14.63
N CYS A 59 -7.59 -10.14 -13.64
CA CYS A 59 -8.42 -11.15 -13.00
C CYS A 59 -9.70 -10.62 -12.32
N ASP A 60 -10.85 -10.89 -12.93
CA ASP A 60 -12.14 -10.90 -12.24
C ASP A 60 -12.41 -12.26 -11.60
N GLY A 61 -13.09 -12.27 -10.45
CA GLY A 61 -13.39 -13.46 -9.66
C GLY A 61 -12.21 -13.99 -8.83
N CYS A 62 -11.07 -13.30 -8.84
CA CYS A 62 -9.96 -13.60 -7.91
C CYS A 62 -10.33 -13.22 -6.48
N THR A 63 -9.75 -13.94 -5.51
CA THR A 63 -9.94 -13.68 -4.08
C THR A 63 -8.66 -13.12 -3.49
N ILE A 64 -8.78 -12.05 -2.70
CA ILE A 64 -7.70 -11.39 -1.98
C ILE A 64 -8.05 -11.39 -0.49
N TRP A 65 -7.08 -11.65 0.40
CA TRP A 65 -7.28 -11.41 1.82
C TRP A 65 -6.00 -10.92 2.50
N PRO A 66 -6.11 -9.93 3.38
CA PRO A 66 -4.98 -9.38 4.11
C PRO A 66 -4.58 -10.32 5.25
N VAL A 67 -3.28 -10.46 5.45
CA VAL A 67 -2.69 -11.22 6.54
C VAL A 67 -1.54 -10.43 7.15
N GLN A 68 -1.47 -10.33 8.48
CA GLN A 68 -0.33 -9.74 9.17
C GLN A 68 0.34 -10.80 10.05
N TRP A 69 1.63 -11.04 9.79
CA TRP A 69 2.44 -11.92 10.61
C TRP A 69 3.77 -11.26 10.93
N VAL A 70 3.79 -10.48 12.00
CA VAL A 70 4.96 -9.68 12.44
C VAL A 70 5.63 -10.23 13.69
N ASP A 71 5.04 -11.27 14.29
CA ASP A 71 5.59 -12.08 15.36
C ASP A 71 5.30 -13.54 15.02
N THR A 72 6.36 -14.33 14.75
CA THR A 72 6.22 -15.74 14.37
C THR A 72 5.99 -16.68 15.54
N SER A 73 5.97 -16.17 16.77
CA SER A 73 5.56 -16.93 17.96
C SER A 73 4.04 -16.97 18.14
N GLU A 74 3.30 -16.11 17.43
CA GLU A 74 1.85 -16.06 17.41
C GLU A 74 1.28 -16.49 16.05
N ASP A 75 0.01 -16.87 16.05
CA ASP A 75 -0.72 -17.12 14.81
C ASP A 75 -0.90 -15.82 14.01
N PRO A 76 -0.82 -15.88 12.67
CA PRO A 76 -1.01 -14.70 11.84
C PRO A 76 -2.43 -14.15 11.96
N TRP A 77 -2.56 -12.83 12.08
CA TRP A 77 -3.87 -12.17 11.96
C TRP A 77 -4.36 -12.28 10.52
N GLN A 78 -5.62 -12.68 10.32
CA GLN A 78 -6.26 -12.75 9.02
C GLN A 78 -7.47 -11.81 8.97
N GLY A 79 -7.58 -11.03 7.91
CA GLY A 79 -8.78 -10.25 7.63
C GLY A 79 -9.71 -10.92 6.62
N ASP A 80 -10.78 -10.22 6.27
CA ASP A 80 -11.83 -10.75 5.41
C ASP A 80 -11.33 -11.04 3.99
N LYS A 81 -11.89 -12.10 3.40
CA LYS A 81 -11.71 -12.44 1.99
C LYS A 81 -12.62 -11.57 1.13
N VAL A 82 -12.05 -10.96 0.11
CA VAL A 82 -12.77 -10.11 -0.84
C VAL A 82 -12.58 -10.63 -2.25
N ILE A 83 -13.64 -10.57 -3.04
CA ILE A 83 -13.67 -11.05 -4.43
C ILE A 83 -13.57 -9.85 -5.35
N VAL A 84 -12.73 -9.96 -6.38
CA VAL A 84 -12.61 -8.96 -7.42
C VAL A 84 -13.82 -9.02 -8.34
N VAL A 85 -14.54 -7.91 -8.45
CA VAL A 85 -15.69 -7.75 -9.34
C VAL A 85 -15.48 -6.48 -10.15
N ASN A 86 -15.55 -6.59 -11.48
CA ASN A 86 -15.34 -5.49 -12.42
C ASN A 86 -13.99 -4.77 -12.19
N GLY A 87 -12.93 -5.54 -11.95
CA GLY A 87 -11.57 -5.05 -11.74
C GLY A 87 -11.33 -4.37 -10.38
N ALA A 88 -12.24 -4.50 -9.41
CA ALA A 88 -12.05 -3.91 -8.09
C ALA A 88 -12.45 -4.85 -6.93
N ALA A 89 -11.77 -4.71 -5.80
CA ALA A 89 -12.15 -5.30 -4.51
C ALA A 89 -11.82 -4.33 -3.38
N THR A 90 -12.59 -4.35 -2.29
CA THR A 90 -12.36 -3.46 -1.15
C THR A 90 -12.43 -4.23 0.16
N VAL A 91 -11.45 -4.06 1.04
CA VAL A 91 -11.42 -4.62 2.38
C VAL A 91 -11.16 -3.53 3.42
N THR A 92 -11.76 -3.63 4.60
CA THR A 92 -11.49 -2.74 5.73
C THR A 92 -10.69 -3.50 6.78
N VAL A 93 -9.56 -2.94 7.21
CA VAL A 93 -8.67 -3.57 8.19
C VAL A 93 -8.38 -2.61 9.34
N PRO A 94 -8.01 -3.08 10.54
CA PRO A 94 -7.46 -2.19 11.56
C PRO A 94 -6.19 -1.52 11.02
N THR A 95 -6.08 -0.19 11.13
CA THR A 95 -4.93 0.57 10.62
C THR A 95 -3.61 0.08 11.23
N ALA A 96 -3.63 -0.32 12.51
CA ALA A 96 -2.49 -0.90 13.21
C ALA A 96 -1.99 -2.23 12.59
N LYS A 97 -2.84 -2.93 11.83
CA LYS A 97 -2.49 -4.19 11.15
C LYS A 97 -1.86 -3.99 9.78
N THR A 98 -1.82 -2.77 9.24
CA THR A 98 -1.35 -2.52 7.86
C THR A 98 0.16 -2.64 7.69
N LYS A 99 0.95 -2.25 8.68
CA LYS A 99 2.42 -2.37 8.62
C LYS A 99 2.84 -3.83 8.74
N GLY A 100 3.63 -4.32 7.79
CA GLY A 100 4.00 -5.74 7.73
C GLY A 100 2.84 -6.66 7.30
N MET A 101 1.78 -6.09 6.71
CA MET A 101 0.72 -6.86 6.10
C MET A 101 1.20 -7.44 4.77
N SER A 102 0.81 -8.67 4.48
CA SER A 102 0.86 -9.30 3.17
C SER A 102 -0.55 -9.56 2.67
N PHE A 103 -0.69 -9.85 1.37
CA PHE A 103 -1.99 -10.12 0.79
C PHE A 103 -1.92 -11.45 0.06
N ASN A 104 -2.61 -12.45 0.62
CA ASN A 104 -2.80 -13.70 -0.07
C ASN A 104 -3.73 -13.50 -1.26
N PHE A 105 -3.54 -14.33 -2.27
CA PHE A 105 -4.21 -14.26 -3.54
C PHE A 105 -4.55 -15.65 -4.06
N SER A 106 -5.77 -15.80 -4.58
CA SER A 106 -6.18 -16.99 -5.31
C SER A 106 -6.93 -16.59 -6.58
N ALA A 107 -6.68 -17.34 -7.65
CA ALA A 107 -7.41 -17.20 -8.90
C ALA A 107 -8.19 -18.48 -9.20
N PRO A 108 -9.46 -18.40 -9.60
CA PRO A 108 -10.31 -19.57 -9.81
C PRO A 108 -9.82 -20.46 -10.97
N TRP A 109 -9.00 -19.90 -11.85
CA TRP A 109 -8.42 -20.60 -12.99
C TRP A 109 -7.02 -21.17 -12.70
N ALA A 110 -6.42 -20.89 -11.54
CA ALA A 110 -5.05 -21.30 -11.24
C ALA A 110 -4.94 -22.81 -11.06
N VAL A 111 -3.83 -23.40 -11.51
CA VAL A 111 -3.45 -24.74 -11.08
C VAL A 111 -3.00 -24.74 -9.62
N GLU A 112 -3.28 -25.83 -8.91
CA GLU A 112 -2.78 -26.09 -7.56
C GLU A 112 -1.24 -26.08 -7.54
N GLN A 113 -0.64 -25.52 -6.49
CA GLN A 113 0.81 -25.47 -6.27
C GLN A 113 1.23 -25.94 -4.87
N ASN A 114 0.28 -26.39 -4.05
CA ASN A 114 0.49 -26.63 -2.61
C ASN A 114 1.05 -25.39 -1.90
N ALA A 115 0.62 -24.19 -2.35
CA ALA A 115 1.05 -22.90 -1.82
C ALA A 115 0.04 -21.80 -2.18
N LEU A 116 -0.18 -20.88 -1.25
CA LEU A 116 -0.95 -19.66 -1.47
C LEU A 116 -0.07 -18.60 -2.12
N GLN A 117 -0.59 -17.92 -3.15
CA GLN A 117 0.13 -16.81 -3.77
C GLN A 117 0.04 -15.56 -2.92
N ASN A 118 1.05 -14.70 -3.01
CA ASN A 118 1.02 -13.39 -2.38
C ASN A 118 1.22 -12.30 -3.44
N ILE A 119 0.52 -11.18 -3.25
CA ILE A 119 0.72 -9.99 -4.06
C ILE A 119 2.12 -9.44 -3.73
N VAL A 120 2.99 -9.37 -4.74
CA VAL A 120 4.28 -8.70 -4.61
C VAL A 120 4.05 -7.20 -4.45
N MET A 121 4.50 -6.61 -3.35
CA MET A 121 4.45 -5.16 -3.15
C MET A 121 5.59 -4.47 -3.90
N GLN A 122 6.79 -5.05 -3.86
CA GLN A 122 7.99 -4.49 -4.48
C GLN A 122 8.97 -5.56 -4.96
N TYR A 123 9.43 -5.43 -6.20
CA TYR A 123 10.59 -6.19 -6.69
C TYR A 123 11.90 -5.51 -6.27
N LYS A 124 12.93 -6.31 -5.93
CA LYS A 124 14.23 -5.78 -5.54
C LYS A 124 14.85 -5.00 -6.70
N GLY A 125 15.25 -3.75 -6.44
CA GLY A 125 15.85 -2.86 -7.45
C GLY A 125 14.85 -1.99 -8.21
N LEU A 126 13.54 -2.23 -8.07
CA LEU A 126 12.52 -1.31 -8.59
C LEU A 126 12.12 -0.30 -7.53
N ALA A 127 12.00 0.97 -7.91
CA ALA A 127 11.63 2.05 -7.01
C ALA A 127 10.15 1.97 -6.60
N VAL A 128 9.83 2.47 -5.41
CA VAL A 128 8.42 2.68 -5.01
C VAL A 128 7.78 3.66 -5.99
N GLY A 129 6.53 3.40 -6.39
CA GLY A 129 5.81 4.20 -7.37
C GLY A 129 6.21 3.93 -8.83
N SER A 130 7.21 3.07 -9.10
CA SER A 130 7.50 2.61 -10.47
C SER A 130 6.53 1.52 -10.90
N THR A 131 6.17 1.48 -12.17
CA THR A 131 5.27 0.46 -12.73
C THR A 131 6.11 -0.65 -13.38
N PRO A 132 6.19 -1.86 -12.79
CA PRO A 132 6.93 -2.96 -13.39
C PRO A 132 6.29 -3.36 -14.72
N THR A 133 7.10 -3.45 -15.77
CA THR A 133 6.67 -4.13 -17.01
C THR A 133 6.45 -5.62 -16.72
N ARG A 134 5.66 -6.29 -17.56
CA ARG A 134 5.48 -7.74 -17.48
C ARG A 134 6.81 -8.49 -17.49
N ALA A 135 7.75 -8.10 -18.36
CA ALA A 135 9.06 -8.75 -18.44
C ALA A 135 9.86 -8.57 -17.14
N GLN A 136 9.93 -7.34 -16.62
CA GLN A 136 10.61 -7.06 -15.34
C GLN A 136 10.00 -7.87 -14.19
N ALA A 137 8.68 -7.94 -14.10
CA ALA A 137 8.00 -8.71 -13.06
C ALA A 137 8.36 -10.20 -13.15
N LEU A 138 8.24 -10.80 -14.35
CA LEU A 138 8.49 -12.24 -14.56
C LEU A 138 9.97 -12.63 -14.40
N ASP A 139 10.89 -11.74 -14.76
CA ASP A 139 12.34 -12.01 -14.70
C ASP A 139 12.95 -11.68 -13.34
N SER A 140 12.28 -10.86 -12.52
CA SER A 140 12.75 -10.50 -11.19
C SER A 140 13.01 -11.74 -10.35
N LYS A 141 14.17 -11.78 -9.71
CA LYS A 141 14.64 -12.92 -8.88
C LYS A 141 14.38 -12.75 -7.39
N LYS A 142 14.04 -11.53 -6.98
CA LYS A 142 13.74 -11.20 -5.59
C LYS A 142 12.59 -10.21 -5.47
N ALA A 143 11.69 -10.45 -4.53
CA ALA A 143 10.51 -9.63 -4.29
C ALA A 143 10.16 -9.58 -2.80
N SER A 144 9.40 -8.57 -2.41
CA SER A 144 8.79 -8.45 -1.10
C SER A 144 7.27 -8.43 -1.25
N GLY A 145 6.57 -9.31 -0.54
CA GLY A 145 5.12 -9.24 -0.33
C GLY A 145 4.74 -8.48 0.95
N CYS A 146 5.72 -8.08 1.76
CA CYS A 146 5.52 -7.42 3.04
C CYS A 146 5.33 -5.92 2.85
N TRP A 147 4.10 -5.45 2.92
CA TRP A 147 3.74 -4.05 2.73
C TRP A 147 4.22 -3.18 3.89
N ALA A 148 4.66 -1.96 3.58
CA ALA A 148 5.08 -0.98 4.60
C ALA A 148 3.90 -0.44 5.42
N GLY A 149 2.67 -0.64 4.95
CA GLY A 149 1.45 -0.16 5.61
C GLY A 149 1.19 1.33 5.39
N VAL A 150 0.10 1.81 5.99
CA VAL A 150 -0.32 3.22 5.98
C VAL A 150 -0.97 3.58 7.31
N THR A 151 -1.02 4.86 7.63
CA THR A 151 -1.78 5.39 8.77
C THR A 151 -3.06 6.11 8.36
N THR A 152 -3.35 6.16 7.05
CA THR A 152 -4.52 6.84 6.50
C THR A 152 -5.76 5.96 6.57
N ALA A 153 -6.93 6.59 6.56
CA ALA A 153 -8.22 5.90 6.58
C ALA A 153 -8.56 5.17 5.26
N ALA A 154 -7.88 5.54 4.16
CA ALA A 154 -8.08 4.93 2.86
C ALA A 154 -6.78 4.87 2.05
N VAL A 155 -6.66 3.84 1.21
CA VAL A 155 -5.59 3.69 0.22
C VAL A 155 -6.08 2.86 -0.97
N THR A 156 -5.54 3.13 -2.15
CA THR A 156 -5.76 2.31 -3.34
C THR A 156 -4.45 1.65 -3.77
N LEU A 157 -4.49 0.34 -3.99
CA LEU A 157 -3.38 -0.44 -4.52
C LEU A 157 -3.73 -0.91 -5.95
N GLY A 158 -2.95 -0.48 -6.93
CA GLY A 158 -3.03 -1.05 -8.28
C GLY A 158 -2.38 -2.43 -8.30
N VAL A 159 -3.06 -3.44 -8.83
CA VAL A 159 -2.61 -4.84 -8.85
C VAL A 159 -2.69 -5.37 -10.28
N GLN A 160 -1.60 -5.94 -10.75
CA GLN A 160 -1.51 -6.61 -12.05
C GLN A 160 -1.41 -8.11 -11.86
N VAL A 161 -2.19 -8.86 -12.64
CA VAL A 161 -2.22 -10.33 -12.61
C VAL A 161 -1.85 -10.86 -13.98
N ASN A 162 -0.68 -11.50 -14.07
CA ASN A 162 -0.22 -12.18 -15.27
C ASN A 162 -0.45 -13.68 -15.17
N ARG A 163 -0.92 -14.28 -16.27
CA ARG A 163 -0.96 -15.73 -16.43
C ARG A 163 0.39 -16.24 -16.93
N VAL A 164 0.99 -17.16 -16.19
CA VAL A 164 2.15 -17.95 -16.65
C VAL A 164 1.81 -19.43 -16.64
N ARG A 165 2.51 -20.23 -17.45
CA ARG A 165 2.32 -21.68 -17.44
C ARG A 165 3.28 -22.33 -16.45
N MET A 166 2.76 -23.10 -15.51
CA MET A 166 3.52 -23.80 -14.46
C MET A 166 3.07 -25.26 -14.32
N THR A 167 3.96 -26.09 -13.79
CA THR A 167 3.64 -27.48 -13.44
C THR A 167 2.76 -27.47 -12.20
N ALA A 168 1.61 -28.14 -12.23
CA ALA A 168 0.69 -28.25 -11.11
C ALA A 168 1.26 -29.11 -9.98
N PHE A 169 0.68 -29.02 -8.79
CA PHE A 169 0.86 -29.98 -7.71
C PHE A 169 -0.40 -30.88 -7.57
N PRO A 170 -0.25 -32.21 -7.46
CA PRO A 170 0.97 -32.97 -7.75
C PRO A 170 1.36 -32.84 -9.23
N ALA A 171 2.65 -33.07 -9.56
CA ALA A 171 3.17 -32.89 -10.92
C ALA A 171 2.47 -33.75 -11.99
N SER A 172 1.86 -34.87 -11.59
CA SER A 172 1.05 -35.73 -12.44
C SER A 172 -0.19 -35.04 -13.03
N ALA A 173 -0.66 -33.93 -12.43
CA ALA A 173 -1.74 -33.11 -12.97
C ALA A 173 -1.31 -32.23 -14.17
N GLY A 174 -0.04 -32.28 -14.58
CA GLY A 174 0.45 -31.63 -15.79
C GLY A 174 0.79 -30.15 -15.61
N LYS A 175 0.59 -29.36 -16.66
CA LYS A 175 0.89 -27.91 -16.67
C LYS A 175 -0.35 -27.09 -16.96
N GLY A 176 -0.56 -26.03 -16.20
CA GLY A 176 -1.66 -25.10 -16.45
C GLY A 176 -1.33 -23.66 -16.04
N PRO A 177 -2.32 -22.77 -16.08
CA PRO A 177 -2.12 -21.36 -15.80
C PRO A 177 -1.92 -21.13 -14.30
N TYR A 178 -1.04 -20.21 -13.98
CA TYR A 178 -0.72 -19.79 -12.62
C TYR A 178 -0.56 -18.28 -12.56
N PRO A 179 -1.07 -17.60 -11.51
CA PRO A 179 -1.00 -16.16 -11.38
C PRO A 179 0.37 -15.70 -10.87
N VAL A 180 0.99 -14.76 -11.60
CA VAL A 180 2.03 -13.88 -11.05
C VAL A 180 1.37 -12.54 -10.79
N VAL A 181 1.28 -12.17 -9.52
CA VAL A 181 0.49 -11.03 -9.04
C VAL A 181 1.39 -10.02 -8.31
N TYR A 182 1.30 -8.75 -8.69
CA TYR A 182 2.17 -7.70 -8.17
C TYR A 182 1.50 -6.33 -8.20
N ALA A 183 1.96 -5.45 -7.30
CA ALA A 183 1.56 -4.06 -7.25
C ALA A 183 2.16 -3.28 -8.45
N ALA A 184 1.31 -2.52 -9.13
CA ALA A 184 1.70 -1.66 -10.23
C ALA A 184 0.79 -0.40 -10.21
N PRO A 185 1.31 0.76 -9.77
CA PRO A 185 2.68 1.00 -9.33
C PRO A 185 3.13 0.17 -8.12
N THR A 186 4.44 -0.06 -8.01
CA THR A 186 5.10 -0.71 -6.87
C THR A 186 4.73 0.00 -5.58
N ALA A 187 4.27 -0.74 -4.58
CA ALA A 187 3.97 -0.21 -3.25
C ALA A 187 5.22 -0.24 -2.36
N ALA A 188 5.28 0.65 -1.37
CA ALA A 188 6.36 0.60 -0.38
C ALA A 188 6.29 -0.72 0.39
N ALA A 189 7.42 -1.43 0.43
CA ALA A 189 7.54 -2.71 1.12
C ALA A 189 8.57 -2.64 2.25
N LEU A 190 8.39 -3.47 3.28
CA LEU A 190 9.48 -3.82 4.19
C LEU A 190 10.61 -4.44 3.36
N LYS A 191 11.87 -4.15 3.73
CA LYS A 191 13.06 -4.53 2.95
C LYS A 191 13.45 -6.01 3.09
N ILE A 192 12.44 -6.87 3.16
CA ILE A 192 12.51 -8.32 3.23
C ILE A 192 12.29 -8.84 1.81
N PHE A 193 13.36 -9.19 1.11
CA PHE A 193 13.31 -9.60 -0.29
C PHE A 193 13.62 -11.09 -0.45
N GLU A 194 12.58 -11.88 -0.68
CA GLU A 194 12.63 -13.32 -0.83
C GLU A 194 12.91 -13.72 -2.29
N PRO A 195 13.49 -14.92 -2.53
CA PRO A 195 13.57 -15.49 -3.86
C PRO A 195 12.20 -15.65 -4.50
N THR A 196 12.11 -15.38 -5.80
CA THR A 196 10.88 -15.56 -6.58
C THR A 196 10.99 -16.76 -7.50
N TYR A 197 9.84 -17.31 -7.89
CA TYR A 197 9.73 -18.23 -9.02
C TYR A 197 8.88 -17.59 -10.12
N LYS A 198 9.50 -17.31 -11.28
CA LYS A 198 8.88 -16.54 -12.38
C LYS A 198 8.27 -15.20 -11.93
N GLY A 199 8.90 -14.55 -10.95
CA GLY A 199 8.41 -13.30 -10.38
C GLY A 199 7.32 -13.43 -9.32
N GLY A 200 6.78 -14.63 -9.08
CA GLY A 200 5.81 -14.88 -8.02
C GLY A 200 6.48 -15.23 -6.69
N ILE A 201 5.76 -14.98 -5.60
CA ILE A 201 6.06 -15.43 -4.23
C ILE A 201 4.83 -16.13 -3.67
N GLY A 202 5.05 -17.13 -2.83
CA GLY A 202 3.96 -17.88 -2.19
C GLY A 202 4.35 -18.39 -0.81
N ASN A 203 3.35 -18.75 -0.01
CA ASN A 203 3.52 -19.30 1.32
C ASN A 203 2.71 -20.60 1.49
N GLN A 204 3.09 -21.42 2.47
CA GLN A 204 2.34 -22.62 2.87
C GLN A 204 1.72 -22.48 4.27
N GLN A 205 1.95 -21.34 4.93
CA GLN A 205 1.70 -21.11 6.36
C GLN A 205 0.53 -20.15 6.60
N GLY A 206 -0.23 -19.81 5.56
CA GLY A 206 -1.37 -18.90 5.67
C GLY A 206 -1.00 -17.42 5.58
N GLY A 207 0.28 -17.04 5.55
CA GLY A 207 0.77 -15.68 5.33
C GLY A 207 2.28 -15.61 5.16
N LEU A 208 2.82 -14.47 4.74
CA LEU A 208 4.26 -14.22 4.75
C LEU A 208 4.70 -13.72 6.13
N PRO A 209 5.79 -14.26 6.71
CA PRO A 209 6.38 -13.73 7.94
C PRO A 209 7.09 -12.40 7.66
N CYS A 210 6.43 -11.30 7.98
CA CYS A 210 6.90 -9.94 7.77
C CYS A 210 7.56 -9.35 9.01
N VAL A 211 8.45 -10.14 9.63
CA VAL A 211 9.26 -9.74 10.78
C VAL A 211 10.30 -8.72 10.34
N ALA A 212 10.24 -7.49 10.87
CA ALA A 212 11.23 -6.47 10.56
C ALA A 212 12.62 -6.94 11.02
N SER A 213 13.59 -6.90 10.11
CA SER A 213 15.00 -7.21 10.37
C SER A 213 15.68 -6.09 11.14
#